data_AF-A0A936LRH2-F1
#
_entry.id   AF-A0A936LRH2-F1
#
_cell.length_a   1.000
_cell.length_b   1.000
_cell.length_c   1.000
_cell.angle_alpha   90.00
_cell.angle_beta   90.00
_cell.angle_gamma   90.00
#
_symmetry.space_group_name_H-M   'P 1'
#
loop_
_entity.id
_entity.type
_entity.pdbx_description
1 polymer ?
#
loop_
_entity_poly.entity_id
_entity_poly.type
_entity_poly.pdbx_seq_one_letter_code
_entity_poly.pdbx_strand_id
1 'polypeptide(L)' 'MSTNELIINITKLPVEDRLKIIEMVIKTLQEFDGDKLEKASFLMLDDYMHDQNLTDLTSIDMENFYETRGNLAS' A
#
# COMPACT_ATOMS: atom_id res chain seq x y z
N MET A 1 22.98 21.29 -15.35
CA MET A 1 22.93 19.86 -15.68
C MET A 1 21.57 19.55 -16.28
N SER A 2 21.52 19.37 -17.59
CA SER A 2 20.33 18.81 -18.25
C SER A 2 20.33 17.28 -18.16
N THR A 3 19.16 16.66 -18.28
CA THR A 3 19.03 15.19 -18.31
C THR A 3 19.89 14.57 -19.42
N ASN A 4 20.03 15.28 -20.55
CA ASN A 4 20.89 14.85 -21.66
C ASN A 4 22.37 14.84 -21.27
N GLU A 5 22.85 15.85 -20.53
CA GLU A 5 24.23 15.90 -20.02
C GLU A 5 24.49 14.76 -19.02
N LEU A 6 23.51 14.43 -18.17
CA LEU A 6 23.61 13.31 -17.24
C LEU A 6 23.78 11.98 -17.98
N ILE A 7 22.95 11.71 -19.01
CA ILE A 7 23.03 10.50 -19.81
C ILE A 7 24.38 10.39 -20.51
N ILE A 8 24.86 11.49 -21.10
CA ILE A 8 26.19 11.54 -21.75
C ILE A 8 27.32 11.26 -20.76
N ASN A 9 27.20 11.71 -19.51
CA ASN A 9 28.21 11.45 -18.50
C ASN A 9 28.19 10.00 -18.02
N ILE A 10 27.00 9.40 -17.87
CA ILE A 10 26.85 7.98 -17.51
C ILE A 10 27.42 7.07 -18.62
N THR A 11 27.21 7.39 -19.90
CA THR A 11 27.73 6.55 -21.00
C THR A 11 29.25 6.58 -21.11
N LYS A 12 29.91 7.64 -20.62
CA LYS A 12 31.37 7.74 -20.55
C LYS A 12 32.01 6.91 -19.43
N LEU A 13 31.22 6.36 -18.51
CA LEU A 13 31.73 5.54 -17.42
C LEU A 13 32.19 4.15 -17.91
N PRO A 14 33.15 3.53 -17.20
CA PRO A 14 33.48 2.12 -17.38
C PRO A 14 32.24 1.23 -17.30
N VAL A 15 32.28 0.09 -17.99
CA VAL A 15 31.13 -0.84 -18.08
C VAL A 15 30.61 -1.25 -16.69
N GLU A 16 31.53 -1.52 -15.77
CA GLU A 16 31.22 -1.92 -14.38
C GLU A 16 30.43 -0.85 -13.64
N ASP A 17 30.79 0.42 -13.77
CA ASP A 17 30.11 1.52 -13.09
C ASP A 17 28.75 1.82 -13.72
N ARG A 18 28.61 1.65 -15.04
CA ARG A 18 27.29 1.73 -15.69
C ARG A 18 26.36 0.61 -15.21
N LEU A 19 26.87 -0.60 -15.03
CA LEU A 19 26.09 -1.73 -14.53
C LEU A 19 25.60 -1.49 -13.10
N LYS A 20 26.45 -0.94 -12.21
CA LYS A 20 26.04 -0.55 -10.85
C LYS A 20 24.90 0.47 -10.85
N ILE A 21 24.98 1.47 -11.73
CA ILE A 21 23.92 2.49 -11.87
C ILE A 21 22.61 1.83 -12.34
N ILE A 22 22.67 0.94 -13.33
CA ILE A 22 21.50 0.21 -13.83
C ILE A 22 20.89 -0.66 -12.72
N GLU A 23 21.70 -1.39 -11.95
CA GLU A 23 21.24 -2.21 -10.83
C GLU A 23 20.52 -1.36 -9.77
N MET A 24 21.12 -0.23 -9.39
CA MET A 24 20.52 0.70 -8.43
C MET A 24 19.17 1.22 -8.92
N VAL A 25 19.09 1.63 -10.19
CA VAL A 25 17.83 2.11 -10.79
C VAL A 25 16.77 1.02 -10.79
N ILE A 26 17.13 -0.22 -11.15
CA ILE A 26 16.18 -1.36 -11.13
C ILE A 26 15.67 -1.60 -9.70
N LYS A 27 16.54 -1.61 -8.69
CA LYS A 27 16.13 -1.78 -7.28
C LYS A 27 15.19 -0.66 -6.83
N THR A 28 15.52 0.60 -7.10
CA THR A 28 14.65 1.73 -6.74
C THR A 28 13.27 1.63 -7.39
N LEU A 29 13.19 1.19 -8.65
CA LEU A 29 11.91 0.98 -9.33
C LEU A 29 11.11 -0.20 -8.74
N GLN A 30 11.79 -1.28 -8.35
CA GLN A 30 11.15 -2.44 -7.74
C GLN A 30 10.64 -2.16 -6.32
N GLU A 31 11.40 -1.43 -5.51
CA GLU A 31 10.96 -0.94 -4.19
C GLU A 31 9.73 -0.04 -4.31
N PHE A 32 9.61 0.71 -5.41
CA PHE A 32 8.44 1.56 -5.67
C PHE A 32 7.16 0.78 -5.97
N ASP A 33 7.28 -0.41 -6.57
CA ASP A 33 6.14 -1.27 -6.92
C ASP A 33 5.77 -2.27 -5.82
N GLY A 34 6.74 -2.79 -5.07
CA GLY A 34 6.53 -3.78 -4.00
C GLY A 34 5.61 -3.29 -2.87
N ASP A 35 5.74 -2.02 -2.51
CA ASP A 35 4.99 -1.43 -1.40
C ASP A 35 3.57 -0.97 -1.80
N LYS A 36 3.17 -1.09 -3.07
CA LYS A 36 1.87 -0.56 -3.52
C LYS A 36 0.71 -1.27 -2.84
N LEU A 37 0.80 -2.59 -2.70
CA LEU A 37 -0.25 -3.40 -2.08
C LEU A 37 -0.28 -3.18 -0.57
N GLU A 38 0.89 -3.03 0.06
CA GLU A 38 1.02 -2.67 1.47
C GLU A 38 0.43 -1.27 1.74
N LYS A 39 0.81 -0.25 0.97
CA LYS A 39 0.26 1.11 1.08
C LYS A 39 -1.25 1.13 0.85
N ALA A 40 -1.75 0.42 -0.15
CA ALA A 40 -3.18 0.28 -0.39
C ALA A 40 -3.90 -0.39 0.78
N SER A 41 -3.29 -1.42 1.38
CA SER A 41 -3.87 -2.11 2.56
C SER A 41 -3.91 -1.19 3.79
N PHE A 42 -2.88 -0.36 4.00
CA PHE A 42 -2.86 0.61 5.09
C PHE A 42 -3.89 1.71 4.89
N LEU A 43 -4.06 2.21 3.66
CA LEU A 43 -5.12 3.17 3.34
C LEU A 43 -6.51 2.59 3.57
N MET A 44 -6.77 1.36 3.11
CA MET A 44 -8.04 0.68 3.35
C MET A 44 -8.31 0.45 4.86
N LEU A 45 -7.28 0.11 5.63
CA LEU A 45 -7.40 -0.05 7.08
C LEU A 45 -7.72 1.28 7.77
N ASP A 46 -7.04 2.35 7.37
CA ASP A 46 -7.27 3.70 7.91
C ASP A 46 -8.70 4.18 7.63
N ASP A 47 -9.18 3.99 6.40
CA ASP A 47 -10.56 4.29 6.01
C ASP A 47 -11.56 3.47 6.84
N TYR A 48 -11.33 2.17 7.02
CA TYR A 48 -12.19 1.31 7.84
C TYR A 48 -12.26 1.75 9.31
N MET A 49 -11.16 2.26 9.87
CA MET A 49 -11.11 2.71 11.27
C MET A 49 -11.78 4.07 11.50
N HIS A 50 -11.81 4.95 10.49
CA HIS A 50 -12.21 6.34 10.66
C HIS A 50 -13.49 6.73 9.91
N ASP A 51 -13.94 5.95 8.90
CA ASP A 51 -15.22 6.16 8.23
C ASP A 51 -16.31 5.26 8.82
N GLN A 52 -17.14 5.87 9.66
CA GLN A 52 -18.27 5.19 10.30
C GLN A 52 -19.23 4.57 9.26
N ASN A 53 -19.38 5.18 8.07
CA ASN A 53 -20.26 4.66 7.03
C ASN A 53 -19.82 3.28 6.51
N LEU A 54 -18.53 2.93 6.63
CA LEU A 54 -18.01 1.62 6.24
C LEU A 54 -18.36 0.51 7.24
N THR A 55 -18.78 0.86 8.46
CA THR A 55 -19.10 -0.09 9.54
C THR A 55 -20.55 -0.01 10.04
N ASP A 56 -21.37 0.88 9.48
CA ASP A 56 -22.76 1.09 9.88
C ASP A 56 -23.59 -0.20 9.79
N LEU A 57 -23.41 -1.00 8.73
CA LEU A 57 -24.11 -2.27 8.58
C LEU A 57 -23.65 -3.33 9.60
N THR A 58 -22.38 -3.29 10.00
CA THR A 58 -21.84 -4.18 11.04
C THR A 58 -22.43 -3.85 12.41
N SER A 59 -22.66 -2.57 12.69
CA SER A 59 -23.29 -2.12 13.95
C SER A 59 -24.75 -2.56 14.04
N ILE A 60 -25.49 -2.49 12.92
CA ILE A 60 -26.89 -2.94 12.82
C ILE A 60 -27.02 -4.47 13.00
N ASP A 61 -26.07 -5.26 12.48
CA ASP A 61 -26.08 -6.73 12.63
C ASP A 61 -25.84 -7.16 14.10
N MET A 62 -25.11 -6.36 14.88
CA MET A 62 -24.86 -6.65 16.30
C MET A 62 -26.02 -6.28 17.24
N GLU A 63 -26.97 -5.42 16.82
CA GLU A 63 -28.11 -5.02 17.67
C GLU A 63 -29.12 -6.17 17.89
N ASN A 64 -29.24 -7.12 16.97
CA ASN A 64 -30.24 -8.21 17.06
C ASN A 64 -29.69 -9.57 17.52
N PHE A 65 -28.36 -9.74 17.62
CA PHE A 65 -27.77 -11.06 17.91
C PHE A 65 -27.90 -11.47 19.40
N TYR A 66 -28.12 -10.52 20.31
CA TYR A 66 -28.26 -10.78 21.75
C TYR A 66 -29.70 -11.08 22.20
N GLU A 67 -30.72 -10.88 21.36
CA GLU A 67 -32.11 -11.14 21.74
C GLU A 67 -32.45 -12.64 21.82
N THR A 68 -31.62 -13.53 21.26
CA THR A 68 -31.88 -14.98 21.24
C THR A 68 -31.48 -15.73 22.52
N ARG A 69 -31.53 -15.07 23.69
CA ARG A 69 -31.42 -15.73 25.01
C ARG A 69 -32.53 -15.37 26.01
N GLY A 70 -33.62 -14.73 25.57
CA GLY A 70 -34.69 -14.24 26.48
C GLY A 70 -35.97 -15.08 26.59
N ASN A 71 -36.35 -15.88 25.59
CA ASN A 71 -37.65 -16.57 25.59
C ASN A 71 -37.55 -18.07 25.94
N LEU A 72 -37.16 -18.37 27.18
CA LEU A 72 -37.39 -19.67 27.82
C LEU A 72 -37.98 -19.55 29.25
N ALA A 73 -38.62 -18.43 29.57
CA ALA A 73 -39.37 -18.30 30.82
C ALA A 73 -40.59 -17.41 30.65
N SER A 74 -41.72 -18.01 30.26
CA SER A 74 -43.09 -17.56 30.59
C SER A 74 -44.03 -18.75 30.45
#